data_AF-A0A5J6SZE2-F1
#
_entry.id   AF-A0A5J6SZE2-F1
#
_cell.length_a   1.000
_cell.length_b   1.000
_cell.length_c   1.000
_cell.angle_alpha   90.00
_cell.angle_beta   90.00
_cell.angle_gamma   90.00
#
_symmetry.space_group_name_H-M   'P 1'
#
loop_
_entity.id
_entity.type
_entity.pdbx_description
1 polymer ?
#
loop_
_entity_poly.entity_id
_entity_poly.type
_entity_poly.pdbx_seq_one_letter_code
_entity_poly.pdbx_strand_id
1 'polypeptide(L)' 'MLASGEDEDPAVQYWTCGYRGLCRRFCYAQEYIVGHHGCPRRYRCCAVRS' A
#
# COMPACT_ATOMS: atom_id res chain seq x y z
N MET A 1 8.45 4.65 -25.14
CA MET A 1 8.40 4.29 -23.71
C MET A 1 7.11 4.86 -23.14
N LEU A 2 6.04 4.07 -23.12
CA LEU A 2 4.75 4.48 -22.55
C LEU A 2 4.50 3.54 -21.37
N ALA A 3 4.82 4.04 -20.16
CA ALA A 3 4.43 3.39 -18.92
C ALA A 3 3.00 3.86 -18.60
N SER A 4 2.02 3.25 -19.24
CA SER A 4 0.61 3.39 -18.87
C SER A 4 -0.08 2.08 -19.25
N GLY A 5 -0.37 1.32 -18.22
CA GLY A 5 -0.89 -0.03 -18.28
C GLY A 5 -1.27 -0.38 -16.86
N GLU A 6 -2.25 0.37 -16.36
CA GLU A 6 -3.08 -0.04 -15.23
C GLU A 6 -3.62 -1.43 -15.57
N ASP A 7 -2.98 -2.45 -15.01
CA ASP A 7 -3.49 -3.81 -14.99
C ASP A 7 -4.69 -3.79 -14.02
N GLU A 8 -5.88 -3.94 -14.58
CA GLU A 8 -7.08 -4.33 -13.84
C GLU A 8 -6.85 -5.76 -13.29
N ASP A 9 -6.06 -5.88 -12.22
CA ASP A 9 -5.93 -7.12 -11.46
C ASP A 9 -7.20 -7.31 -10.61
N PRO A 10 -8.03 -8.34 -10.88
CA PRO A 10 -9.26 -8.59 -10.14
C PRO A 10 -8.92 -8.97 -8.70
N ALA A 11 -9.34 -8.12 -7.76
CA ALA A 11 -9.04 -8.21 -6.33
C ALA A 11 -7.58 -7.88 -5.94
N VAL A 12 -7.20 -6.61 -6.09
CA VAL A 12 -6.21 -6.03 -5.16
C VAL A 12 -6.76 -6.26 -3.75
N GLN A 13 -6.30 -7.30 -3.06
CA GLN A 13 -6.59 -7.48 -1.64
C GLN A 13 -5.96 -6.30 -0.91
N TYR A 14 -6.75 -5.27 -0.67
CA TYR A 14 -6.35 -4.12 0.11
C TYR A 14 -6.24 -4.57 1.56
N TRP A 15 -5.11 -5.19 1.92
CA TRP A 15 -4.85 -5.51 3.32
C TRP A 15 -4.70 -4.19 4.06
N THR A 16 -5.58 -3.96 5.02
CA THR A 16 -5.50 -2.82 5.92
C THR A 16 -4.51 -3.15 7.02
N CYS A 17 -3.57 -2.26 7.28
CA CYS A 17 -2.77 -2.33 8.50
C CYS A 17 -3.45 -1.54 9.61
N GLY A 18 -3.20 -1.91 10.88
CA GLY A 18 -3.87 -1.34 12.06
C GLY A 18 -3.73 0.17 12.27
N TYR A 19 -2.95 0.88 11.44
CA TYR A 19 -2.74 2.34 11.49
C TYR A 19 -3.70 3.12 10.58
N ARG A 20 -4.92 2.59 10.33
CA ARG A 20 -5.87 3.11 9.32
C ARG A 20 -5.20 3.27 7.95
N GLY A 21 -4.22 2.43 7.69
CA GLY A 21 -3.36 2.48 6.52
C GLY A 21 -3.57 1.27 5.63
N LEU A 22 -3.02 1.34 4.43
CA LEU A 22 -3.09 0.28 3.45
C LEU A 22 -1.72 -0.37 3.25
N CYS A 23 -1.72 -1.68 3.08
CA CYS A 23 -0.53 -2.43 2.74
C CYS A 23 -0.20 -2.23 1.26
N ARG A 24 0.88 -1.51 0.98
CA ARG A 24 1.36 -1.23 -0.37
C ARG A 24 2.85 -1.53 -0.48
N ARG A 25 3.33 -1.77 -1.70
CA ARG A 25 4.79 -1.88 -1.94
C ARG A 25 5.48 -0.52 -1.83
N PHE A 26 4.80 0.52 -2.32
CA PHE A 26 5.21 1.92 -2.30
C PHE A 26 4.08 2.75 -1.69
N CYS A 27 4.42 3.61 -0.74
CA CYS A 27 3.48 4.55 -0.14
C CYS A 27 3.40 5.82 -0.98
N TYR A 28 2.25 6.49 -0.95
CA TYR A 28 2.12 7.82 -1.56
C TYR A 28 2.88 8.86 -0.75
N ALA A 29 3.19 10.01 -1.38
CA ALA A 29 3.91 11.10 -0.72
C ALA A 29 3.17 11.68 0.51
N GLN A 30 1.86 11.48 0.60
CA GLN A 30 1.00 11.93 1.71
C GLN A 30 0.92 10.90 2.85
N GLU A 31 1.44 9.69 2.63
CA GLU A 31 1.44 8.60 3.60
C GLU A 31 2.84 8.43 4.21
N TYR A 32 2.90 8.04 5.48
CA TYR A 32 4.16 7.63 6.10
C TYR A 32 4.28 6.11 6.16
N ILE A 33 5.51 5.63 6.02
CA ILE A 33 5.82 4.20 6.11
C ILE A 33 5.88 3.82 7.58
N VAL A 34 4.93 3.01 8.05
CA VAL A 34 4.95 2.51 9.44
C VAL A 34 5.84 1.28 9.57
N GLY A 35 5.87 0.43 8.53
CA GLY A 35 6.62 -0.82 8.52
C GLY A 35 5.76 -2.03 8.20
N HIS A 36 6.10 -3.21 8.74
CA HIS A 36 5.43 -4.47 8.43
C HIS A 36 4.33 -4.82 9.44
N HIS A 37 3.33 -3.93 9.59
CA HIS A 37 2.25 -4.07 10.56
C HIS A 37 1.10 -4.93 10.03
N GLY A 38 1.34 -6.23 9.87
CA GLY A 38 0.34 -7.20 9.40
C GLY A 38 0.19 -7.29 7.87
N CYS A 39 1.04 -6.57 7.13
CA CYS A 39 1.08 -6.68 5.68
C CYS A 39 1.81 -7.96 5.23
N PRO A 40 1.51 -8.53 4.05
CA PRO A 40 2.26 -9.66 3.50
C PRO A 40 3.73 -9.31 3.22
N ARG A 41 4.64 -10.29 3.27
CA ARG A 41 6.07 -10.07 2.96
C ARG A 41 6.20 -9.37 1.61
N ARG A 42 7.01 -8.31 1.54
CA ARG A 42 7.19 -7.33 0.42
C ARG A 42 6.23 -6.14 0.40
N TYR A 43 5.22 -6.09 1.27
CA TYR A 43 4.35 -4.93 1.46
C TYR A 43 4.66 -4.21 2.77
N ARG A 44 4.40 -2.91 2.78
CA ARG A 44 4.59 -2.00 3.89
C ARG A 44 3.25 -1.35 4.22
N CYS A 45 3.02 -1.08 5.49
CA CYS A 45 1.89 -0.30 5.96
C CYS A 45 2.12 1.17 5.64
N CYS A 46 1.30 1.71 4.75
CA CYS A 46 1.25 3.13 4.39
C CYS A 46 0.09 3.76 5.12
N ALA A 47 0.38 4.63 6.08
CA ALA A 47 -0.65 5.27 6.90
C ALA A 47 -0.74 6.76 6.57
N VAL A 48 -1.96 7.28 6.52
CA VAL A 48 -2.21 8.71 6.37
C VAL A 48 -2.09 9.35 7.75
N ARG A 49 -1.44 10.51 7.83
CA ARG A 49 -1.42 11.32 9.05
C ARG A 49 -2.76 12.08 9.10
N SER A 50 -3.68 11.67 9.99
CA SER A 50 -4.93 12.41 10.26
C SER A 50 -4.66 13.67 11.07
#